data_AF-A0A1G0FTL0-F1
#
_entry.id   AF-A0A1G0FTL0-F1
#
_cell.length_a   1.000
_cell.length_b   1.000
_cell.length_c   1.000
_cell.angle_alpha   90.00
_cell.angle_beta   90.00
_cell.angle_gamma   90.00
#
_symmetry.space_group_name_H-M   'P 1'
#
loop_
_entity.id
_entity.type
_entity.pdbx_description
1 polymer ?
#
loop_
_entity_poly.entity_id
_entity_poly.type
_entity_poly.pdbx_seq_one_letter_code
_entity_poly.pdbx_strand_id
1 'polypeptide(L)'
;MARRSQSTPIADFVGLRMVSAESGSSVLEVAVDRRHHNPIGMVHGGIFADLADAAMGTALASLLAEGETLTTTDLAIHFLAPVREGLLRARAGVVRRGRRAA
;
A
#
# COMPACT_ATOMS: atom_id res chain seq x y z
N MET A 1 2.84 -14.80 -21.64
CA MET A 1 4.11 -14.28 -21.08
C MET A 1 3.77 -13.40 -19.89
N ALA A 2 4.09 -13.83 -18.66
CA ALA A 2 3.76 -13.08 -17.45
C ALA A 2 4.57 -11.78 -17.43
N ARG A 3 3.89 -10.63 -17.50
CA ARG A 3 4.49 -9.32 -17.33
C ARG A 3 5.15 -9.31 -15.96
N ARG A 4 6.49 -9.37 -15.90
CA ARG A 4 7.24 -9.12 -14.67
C ARG A 4 6.76 -7.77 -14.16
N SER A 5 6.04 -7.77 -13.04
CA SER A 5 5.66 -6.53 -12.36
C SER A 5 6.97 -5.85 -12.01
N GLN A 6 7.32 -4.82 -12.78
CA GLN A 6 8.42 -3.94 -12.40
C GLN A 6 7.96 -3.26 -11.12
N SER A 7 8.73 -3.44 -10.06
CA SER A 7 8.56 -2.71 -8.81
C SER A 7 8.57 -1.21 -9.11
N THR A 8 7.69 -0.45 -8.48
CA THR A 8 7.72 1.01 -8.60
C THR A 8 8.89 1.55 -7.77
N PRO A 9 9.52 2.67 -8.15
CA PRO A 9 10.65 3.20 -7.39
C PRO A 9 10.35 3.43 -5.90
N ILE A 10 9.12 3.83 -5.56
CA ILE A 10 8.69 3.99 -4.18
C ILE A 10 8.56 2.65 -3.45
N ALA A 11 8.10 1.58 -4.14
CA ALA A 11 8.01 0.24 -3.56
C ALA A 11 9.39 -0.31 -3.23
N ASP A 12 10.39 -0.10 -4.09
CA ASP A 12 11.78 -0.49 -3.80
C ASP A 12 12.38 0.33 -2.65
N PHE A 13 12.10 1.63 -2.61
CA PHE A 13 12.62 2.52 -1.57
C PHE A 13 12.12 2.14 -0.17
N VAL A 14 10.81 1.89 -0.04
CA VAL A 14 10.14 1.51 1.23
C VAL A 14 10.26 0.01 1.52
N GLY A 15 10.54 -0.82 0.52
CA GLY A 15 10.51 -2.28 0.66
C GLY A 15 9.09 -2.85 0.71
N LEU A 16 8.16 -2.25 -0.05
CA LEU A 16 6.80 -2.73 -0.21
C LEU A 16 6.77 -4.02 -1.01
N ARG A 17 6.07 -5.03 -0.50
CA ARG A 17 5.90 -6.32 -1.18
C ARG A 17 4.43 -6.69 -1.26
N MET A 18 3.94 -6.89 -2.48
CA MET A 18 2.60 -7.44 -2.71
C MET A 18 2.58 -8.94 -2.40
N VAL A 19 1.64 -9.34 -1.55
CA VAL A 19 1.39 -10.75 -1.19
C VAL A 19 0.24 -11.31 -2.02
N SER A 20 -0.85 -10.54 -2.16
CA SER A 20 -1.99 -10.91 -3.01
C SER A 20 -2.73 -9.65 -3.50
N ALA A 21 -3.40 -9.78 -4.64
CA ALA A 21 -4.28 -8.75 -5.20
C ALA A 21 -5.30 -9.41 -6.14
N GLU A 22 -6.56 -9.46 -5.74
CA GLU A 22 -7.64 -10.06 -6.54
C GLU A 22 -9.00 -9.52 -6.11
N SER A 23 -9.93 -9.41 -7.08
CA SER A 23 -11.35 -9.14 -6.84
C SER A 23 -11.64 -7.99 -5.86
N GLY A 24 -10.92 -6.88 -5.98
CA GLY A 24 -11.12 -5.71 -5.13
C GLY A 24 -10.47 -5.80 -3.75
N SER A 25 -9.59 -6.78 -3.53
CA SER A 25 -8.86 -6.99 -2.28
C SER A 25 -7.36 -7.09 -2.52
N SER A 26 -6.56 -6.70 -1.53
CA SER A 26 -5.10 -6.84 -1.59
C SER A 26 -4.48 -7.06 -0.20
N VAL A 27 -3.28 -7.63 -0.21
CA VAL A 27 -2.41 -7.72 0.96
C VAL A 27 -1.00 -7.28 0.56
N LEU A 28 -0.47 -6.29 1.26
CA LEU A 28 0.90 -5.80 1.09
C LEU A 28 1.65 -5.84 2.43
N GLU A 29 2.97 -5.90 2.35
CA GLU A 29 3.86 -5.98 3.50
C GLU A 29 5.08 -5.06 3.39
N VAL A 30 5.61 -4.67 4.55
CA VAL A 30 6.93 -4.02 4.69
C VAL A 30 7.65 -4.68 5.87
N ALA A 31 8.86 -5.18 5.63
CA ALA A 31 9.77 -5.56 6.70
C ALA A 31 10.39 -4.30 7.30
N VAL A 32 10.19 -4.07 8.60
CA VAL A 32 10.66 -2.85 9.25
C VAL A 32 12.18 -2.90 9.44
N ASP A 33 12.87 -1.83 9.05
CA ASP A 33 14.25 -1.58 9.39
C ASP A 33 14.45 -0.11 9.81
N ARG A 34 15.70 0.25 10.13
CA ARG A 34 16.06 1.57 10.67
C ARG A 34 15.74 2.74 9.72
N ARG A 35 15.66 2.51 8.40
CA ARG A 35 15.30 3.54 7.41
C ARG A 35 13.86 3.99 7.57
N HIS A 36 13.01 3.15 8.16
CA HIS A 36 11.59 3.44 8.42
C HIS A 36 11.37 4.21 9.71
N HIS A 37 12.42 4.47 10.50
CA HIS A 37 12.26 5.08 11.83
C HIS A 37 12.16 6.61 11.77
N ASN A 38 11.35 7.14 12.69
CA ASN A 38 11.34 8.53 13.07
C ASN A 38 12.48 8.82 14.09
N PRO A 39 12.70 10.09 14.50
CA PRO A 39 13.80 10.44 15.42
C PRO A 39 13.79 9.74 16.79
N ILE A 40 12.64 9.20 17.24
CA ILE A 40 12.53 8.48 18.52
C ILE A 40 12.67 6.95 18.35
N GLY A 41 13.02 6.47 17.15
CA GLY A 41 13.28 5.07 16.87
C GLY A 41 12.02 4.20 16.73
N MET A 42 10.88 4.81 16.40
CA MET A 42 9.63 4.11 16.04
C MET A 42 9.38 4.28 14.54
N VAL A 43 8.63 3.38 13.92
CA VAL A 43 8.23 3.53 12.51
C VAL A 43 7.53 4.87 12.31
N HIS A 44 8.00 5.62 11.32
CA HIS A 44 7.43 6.92 10.95
C HIS A 44 6.01 6.75 10.40
N GLY A 45 5.11 7.68 10.74
CA GLY A 45 3.71 7.64 10.31
C GLY A 45 3.55 7.50 8.79
N GLY A 46 4.43 8.13 8.02
CA GLY A 46 4.46 8.05 6.56
C GLY A 46 4.66 6.63 6.01
N ILE A 47 5.36 5.74 6.72
CA ILE A 47 5.54 4.35 6.26
C ILE A 47 4.23 3.56 6.36
N PHE A 48 3.44 3.83 7.41
CA PHE A 48 2.08 3.28 7.49
C PHE A 48 1.20 3.86 6.38
N ALA A 49 1.37 5.14 6.06
CA ALA A 49 0.62 5.81 5.00
C ALA A 49 0.93 5.23 3.63
N ASP A 50 2.21 5.08 3.28
CA ASP A 50 2.64 4.49 2.01
C ASP A 50 2.14 3.05 1.88
N LEU A 51 2.25 2.24 2.95
CA LEU A 51 1.76 0.87 2.94
C LEU A 51 0.22 0.79 2.80
N ALA A 52 -0.51 1.66 3.49
CA ALA A 52 -1.98 1.71 3.40
C ALA A 52 -2.45 2.18 2.01
N ASP A 53 -1.84 3.23 1.48
CA ASP A 53 -2.13 3.78 0.15
C ASP A 53 -1.84 2.75 -0.94
N ALA A 54 -0.64 2.14 -0.92
CA ALA A 54 -0.28 1.12 -1.89
C ALA A 54 -1.24 -0.08 -1.83
N ALA A 55 -1.68 -0.50 -0.63
CA ALA A 55 -2.64 -1.60 -0.49
C ALA A 55 -4.02 -1.20 -1.07
N MET A 56 -4.54 -0.03 -0.72
CA MET A 56 -5.81 0.49 -1.24
C MET A 56 -5.78 0.63 -2.77
N GLY A 57 -4.73 1.26 -3.30
CA GLY A 57 -4.53 1.42 -4.75
C GLY A 57 -4.44 0.08 -5.47
N THR A 58 -3.70 -0.88 -4.91
CA THR A 58 -3.60 -2.24 -5.46
C THR A 58 -4.94 -2.98 -5.45
N ALA A 59 -5.72 -2.83 -4.37
CA ALA A 59 -7.06 -3.42 -4.29
C ALA A 59 -7.98 -2.84 -5.38
N LEU A 60 -7.98 -1.52 -5.58
CA LEU A 60 -8.75 -0.89 -6.66
C LEU A 60 -8.23 -1.28 -8.06
N ALA A 61 -6.91 -1.32 -8.24
CA ALA A 61 -6.26 -1.71 -9.49
C ALA A 61 -6.72 -3.10 -9.97
N SER A 62 -6.98 -4.02 -9.04
CA SER A 62 -7.49 -5.37 -9.36
C SER A 62 -8.90 -5.39 -9.97
N LEU A 63 -9.62 -4.27 -9.95
CA LEU A 63 -10.95 -4.11 -10.54
C LEU A 63 -10.95 -3.27 -11.82
N LEU A 64 -9.83 -2.62 -12.16
CA LEU A 64 -9.77 -1.72 -13.30
C LEU A 64 -9.85 -2.48 -14.64
N ALA A 65 -10.62 -1.93 -15.55
CA ALA A 65 -10.65 -2.36 -16.94
C ALA A 65 -9.46 -1.76 -17.72
N GLU A 66 -9.22 -2.28 -18.92
CA GLU A 66 -8.21 -1.72 -19.80
C GLU A 66 -8.50 -0.25 -20.12
N GLY A 67 -7.50 0.60 -19.95
CA GLY A 67 -7.61 2.05 -20.15
C GLY A 67 -8.11 2.84 -18.94
N GLU A 68 -8.53 2.19 -17.86
CA GLU A 68 -8.83 2.89 -16.60
C GLU A 68 -7.55 3.13 -15.77
N THR A 69 -7.51 4.25 -15.09
CA THR A 69 -6.45 4.66 -14.16
C THR A 69 -7.02 4.89 -12.76
N LEU A 70 -6.12 5.00 -11.78
CA LEU A 70 -6.48 5.37 -10.43
C LEU A 70 -5.51 6.43 -9.91
N THR A 71 -6.06 7.33 -9.09
CA THR A 71 -5.31 8.34 -8.35
C THR A 71 -5.92 8.45 -6.96
N THR A 72 -5.08 8.43 -5.93
CA THR A 72 -5.53 8.70 -4.56
C THR A 72 -5.84 10.19 -4.42
N THR A 73 -7.10 10.51 -4.11
CA THR A 73 -7.53 11.91 -3.90
C THR A 73 -7.43 12.36 -2.45
N ASP A 74 -7.60 11.41 -1.51
CA ASP A 74 -7.58 11.66 -0.08
C ASP A 74 -7.17 10.38 0.66
N LEU A 75 -6.56 10.53 1.83
CA LEU A 75 -6.16 9.43 2.70
C LEU A 75 -6.27 9.86 4.16
N ALA A 76 -7.12 9.16 4.92
CA ALA A 76 -7.26 9.35 6.35
C ALA A 76 -6.67 8.15 7.12
N ILE A 77 -5.83 8.42 8.11
CA ILE A 77 -5.15 7.39 8.91
C ILE A 77 -5.30 7.70 10.39
N HIS A 78 -5.65 6.68 11.16
CA HIS A 78 -5.67 6.71 12.61
C HIS A 78 -4.58 5.78 13.16
N PHE A 79 -3.61 6.35 13.87
CA PHE A 79 -2.51 5.59 14.47
C PHE A 79 -2.93 5.07 15.84
N LEU A 80 -2.96 3.74 16.01
CA LEU A 80 -3.45 3.10 17.24
C LEU A 80 -2.33 2.68 18.19
N ALA A 81 -1.18 2.27 17.66
CA ALA A 81 -0.04 1.80 18.44
C ALA A 81 1.29 2.07 17.71
N PRO A 82 2.39 2.34 18.45
CA PRO A 82 3.72 2.46 17.85
C PRO A 82 4.29 1.08 17.47
N VAL A 83 5.13 1.05 16.44
CA VAL A 83 5.88 -0.15 16.03
C VAL A 83 7.36 0.20 15.97
N ARG A 84 8.23 -0.65 16.48
CA ARG A 84 9.70 -0.50 16.39
C ARG A 84 10.31 -1.39 15.32
N GLU A 85 9.86 -2.64 15.27
CA GLU A 85 10.44 -3.71 14.45
C GLU A 85 9.36 -4.72 14.04
N GLY A 86 9.73 -5.65 13.15
CA GLY A 86 8.85 -6.73 12.70
C GLY A 86 8.34 -6.53 11.28
N LEU A 87 7.22 -7.18 10.97
CA LEU A 87 6.60 -7.16 9.65
C LEU A 87 5.28 -6.41 9.73
N LEU A 88 5.19 -5.28 9.03
CA LEU A 88 3.91 -4.59 8.83
C LEU A 88 3.16 -5.28 7.69
N ARG A 89 1.86 -5.52 7.88
CA ARG A 89 0.97 -6.09 6.87
C ARG A 89 -0.30 -5.26 6.78
N ALA A 90 -0.57 -4.70 5.61
CA ALA A 90 -1.84 -4.04 5.30
C ALA A 90 -2.73 -4.98 4.49
N ARG A 91 -4.02 -4.99 4.84
CA ARG A 91 -5.08 -5.65 4.09
C ARG A 91 -6.05 -4.57 3.65
N ALA A 92 -6.35 -4.51 2.36
CA ALA A 92 -7.29 -3.54 1.82
C ALA A 92 -8.40 -4.24 1.06
N GLY A 93 -9.58 -3.62 1.06
CA GLY A 93 -10.76 -4.06 0.32
C GLY A 93 -11.54 -2.85 -0.17
N VAL A 94 -12.00 -2.90 -1.42
CA VAL A 94 -12.83 -1.84 -2.01
C VAL A 94 -14.22 -1.91 -1.39
N VAL A 95 -14.59 -0.88 -0.61
CA VAL A 95 -15.92 -0.78 0.01
C VAL A 95 -16.98 -0.37 -1.01
N ARG A 96 -16.64 0.57 -1.91
CA ARG A 96 -17.55 1.07 -2.95
C ARG A 96 -16.75 1.55 -4.15
N ARG A 97 -17.11 1.07 -5.35
CA ARG A 97 -16.56 1.56 -6.62
C ARG A 97 -17.46 2.65 -7.20
N GLY A 98 -16.93 3.86 -7.33
CA GLY A 98 -17.59 4.98 -8.01
C GLY A 98 -17.40 4.94 -9.54
N ARG A 99 -18.14 5.79 -10.26
CA ARG A 99 -18.05 5.90 -11.73
C ARG A 99 -16.85 6.69 -12.26
N ARG A 100 -16.17 7.44 -11.39
CA ARG A 100 -14.91 8.13 -11.72
C ARG A 100 -13.79 7.46 -10.96
N ALA A 101 -13.04 6.60 -11.65
CA ALA A 101 -11.64 6.39 -11.33
C ALA A 101 -10.90 7.36 -12.26
N ALA A 102 -10.11 8.26 -11.69
CA ALA A 102 -9.33 9.27 -12.44
C ALA A 102 -7.93 8.72 -12.72
#